data_AF-A0A7Y6YSU5-F1
#
_entry.id   AF-A0A7Y6YSU5-F1
#
_cell.length_a   1.000
_cell.length_b   1.000
_cell.length_c   1.000
_cell.angle_alpha   90.00
_cell.angle_beta   90.00
_cell.angle_gamma   90.00
#
_symmetry.space_group_name_H-M   'P 1'
#
loop_
_entity.id
_entity.type
_entity.pdbx_description
1 polymer ?
#
loop_
_entity_poly.entity_id
_entity_poly.type
_entity_poly.pdbx_seq_one_letter_code
_entity_poly.pdbx_strand_id
1 'polypeptide(L)'
;MSTDQKTRWFWLVPFILFYLGWVKFMAPGVGPYYVDYALRLVMLVFIWPERHILLEKPSRPKFWLIGLYVVVLVFYIWSDEKLYSNETALAFDQAFFKTSTYPAIHDPVLFWFDMTIGLMMVAITEEYIYRYKLNEVLKGLHKGLAARYLITAILFSLIHLPQGMISLGQTFLWGLFLFYLYQKSRSLQFVIILHFLTNFVVFGLL
;
A
#
# COMPACT_ATOMS: atom_id res chain seq x y z
N MET A 1 16.72 -25.74 13.38
CA MET A 1 16.28 -24.32 13.27
C MET A 1 15.74 -23.87 14.61
N SER A 2 16.28 -22.79 15.18
CA SER A 2 15.68 -22.16 16.36
C SER A 2 14.26 -21.68 16.02
N THR A 3 13.40 -21.57 17.03
CA THR A 3 12.05 -20.97 16.93
C THR A 3 12.10 -19.61 16.24
N ASP A 4 13.12 -18.81 16.53
CA ASP A 4 13.36 -17.49 15.97
C ASP A 4 13.60 -17.50 14.44
N GLN A 5 14.25 -18.56 13.94
CA GLN A 5 14.53 -18.71 12.52
C GLN A 5 13.28 -19.11 11.74
N LYS A 6 12.39 -19.94 12.32
CA LYS A 6 11.10 -20.31 11.70
C LYS A 6 10.19 -19.10 11.52
N THR A 7 10.16 -18.20 12.51
CA THR A 7 9.37 -16.97 12.47
C THR A 7 9.83 -16.02 11.36
N ARG A 8 11.14 -15.94 11.09
CA ARG A 8 11.67 -15.07 10.02
C ARG A 8 11.25 -15.52 8.62
N TRP A 9 11.31 -16.82 8.33
CA TRP A 9 10.90 -17.35 7.01
C TRP A 9 9.40 -17.23 6.77
N PHE A 10 8.60 -17.34 7.82
CA PHE A 10 7.14 -17.24 7.74
C PHE A 10 6.67 -15.89 7.15
N TRP A 11 7.35 -14.78 7.46
CA TRP A 11 6.99 -13.44 6.97
C TRP A 11 7.55 -13.09 5.59
N LEU A 12 8.55 -13.82 5.10
CA LEU A 12 9.07 -13.62 3.75
C LEU A 12 8.05 -14.03 2.69
N VAL A 13 7.13 -14.96 3.01
CA VAL A 13 6.10 -15.41 2.07
C VAL A 13 5.17 -14.26 1.66
N PRO A 14 4.47 -13.55 2.58
CA PRO A 14 3.68 -12.37 2.21
C PRO A 14 4.47 -11.29 1.44
N PHE A 15 5.74 -11.06 1.81
CA PHE A 15 6.58 -10.09 1.12
C PHE A 15 6.86 -10.49 -0.33
N ILE A 16 7.17 -11.76 -0.57
CA ILE A 16 7.38 -12.30 -1.93
C ILE A 16 6.08 -12.28 -2.73
N LEU A 17 4.95 -12.62 -2.10
CA LEU A 17 3.63 -12.62 -2.74
C LEU A 17 3.25 -11.24 -3.31
N PHE A 18 3.69 -10.14 -2.68
CA PHE A 18 3.48 -8.79 -3.24
C PHE A 18 4.11 -8.61 -4.61
N TYR A 19 5.37 -9.02 -4.79
CA TYR A 19 6.10 -8.85 -6.05
C TYR A 19 5.69 -9.90 -7.09
N LEU A 20 5.37 -11.12 -6.67
CA LEU A 20 4.71 -12.10 -7.53
C LEU A 20 3.31 -11.63 -7.95
N GLY A 21 2.69 -10.75 -7.18
CA GLY A 21 1.39 -10.16 -7.46
C GLY A 21 1.31 -9.44 -8.79
N TRP A 22 2.43 -9.05 -9.41
CA TRP A 22 2.42 -8.50 -10.78
C TRP A 22 1.84 -9.46 -11.82
N VAL A 23 1.90 -10.77 -11.59
CA VAL A 23 1.31 -11.79 -12.47
C VAL A 23 -0.21 -11.59 -12.63
N LYS A 24 -0.88 -10.92 -11.68
CA LYS A 24 -2.31 -10.60 -11.79
C LYS A 24 -2.66 -9.83 -13.06
N PHE A 25 -1.76 -8.97 -13.55
CA PHE A 25 -1.97 -8.19 -14.77
C PHE A 25 -1.89 -9.02 -16.06
N MET A 26 -1.52 -10.31 -15.98
CA MET A 26 -1.62 -11.25 -17.09
C MET A 26 -3.04 -11.86 -17.22
N ALA A 27 -3.89 -11.70 -16.21
CA ALA A 27 -5.25 -12.23 -16.24
C ALA A 27 -6.17 -11.34 -17.10
N PRO A 28 -7.05 -11.93 -17.94
CA PRO A 28 -7.94 -11.16 -18.80
C PRO A 28 -9.12 -10.55 -18.04
N GLY A 29 -9.68 -9.47 -18.59
CA GLY A 29 -10.87 -8.80 -18.05
C GLY A 29 -10.67 -8.39 -16.58
N VAL A 30 -11.66 -8.64 -15.73
CA VAL A 30 -11.58 -8.36 -14.28
C VAL A 30 -10.71 -9.35 -13.50
N GLY A 31 -10.03 -10.29 -14.18
CA GLY A 31 -9.13 -11.28 -13.58
C GLY A 31 -8.08 -10.72 -12.61
N PRO A 32 -7.46 -9.54 -12.85
CA PRO A 32 -6.50 -8.95 -11.93
C PRO A 32 -7.05 -8.74 -10.51
N TYR A 33 -8.33 -8.40 -10.37
CA TYR A 33 -8.99 -8.22 -9.06
C TYR A 33 -9.08 -9.55 -8.30
N TYR A 34 -9.56 -10.61 -8.94
CA TYR A 34 -9.69 -11.92 -8.30
C TYR A 34 -8.34 -12.49 -7.86
N VAL A 35 -7.32 -12.35 -8.71
CA VAL A 35 -5.96 -12.77 -8.36
C VAL A 35 -5.42 -11.95 -7.19
N ASP A 36 -5.60 -10.63 -7.19
CA ASP A 36 -5.18 -9.77 -6.09
C ASP A 36 -5.85 -10.16 -4.76
N TYR A 37 -7.16 -10.32 -4.75
CA TYR A 37 -7.89 -10.70 -3.54
C TYR A 37 -7.52 -12.09 -3.05
N ALA A 38 -7.33 -13.06 -3.95
CA ALA A 38 -6.87 -14.39 -3.56
C ALA A 38 -5.49 -14.32 -2.88
N LEU A 39 -4.55 -13.56 -3.43
CA LEU A 39 -3.25 -13.32 -2.82
C LEU A 39 -3.39 -12.65 -1.45
N ARG A 40 -4.23 -11.62 -1.33
CA ARG A 40 -4.45 -10.92 -0.06
C ARG A 40 -5.12 -11.80 1.00
N LEU A 41 -6.05 -12.67 0.62
CA LEU A 41 -6.63 -13.65 1.52
C LEU A 41 -5.57 -14.61 2.07
N VAL A 42 -4.68 -15.11 1.20
CA VAL A 42 -3.53 -15.92 1.64
C VAL A 42 -2.68 -15.13 2.62
N MET A 43 -2.32 -13.89 2.29
CA MET A 43 -1.54 -13.02 3.19
C MET A 43 -2.23 -12.81 4.53
N LEU A 44 -3.54 -12.59 4.57
CA LEU A 44 -4.30 -12.41 5.81
C LEU A 44 -4.23 -13.64 6.71
N VAL A 45 -4.17 -14.86 6.15
CA VAL A 45 -3.93 -16.08 6.93
C VAL A 45 -2.57 -16.01 7.65
N PHE A 46 -1.53 -15.52 6.97
CA PHE A 46 -0.21 -15.32 7.59
C PHE A 46 -0.25 -14.20 8.64
N ILE A 47 -1.01 -13.13 8.43
CA ILE A 47 -1.09 -11.97 9.34
C ILE A 47 -1.91 -12.30 10.59
N TRP A 48 -2.90 -13.19 10.50
CA TRP A 48 -3.88 -13.48 11.55
C TRP A 48 -3.33 -13.79 12.96
N PRO A 49 -2.20 -14.53 13.12
CA PRO A 49 -1.58 -14.74 14.43
C PRO A 49 -1.22 -13.44 15.15
N GLU A 50 -0.96 -12.36 14.41
CA GLU A 50 -0.59 -11.04 14.91
C GLU A 50 -1.69 -9.98 14.75
N ARG A 51 -2.95 -10.43 14.59
CA ARG A 51 -4.12 -9.53 14.44
C ARG A 51 -4.28 -8.50 15.55
N HIS A 52 -3.74 -8.76 16.75
CA HIS A 52 -3.79 -7.80 17.86
C HIS A 52 -3.11 -6.46 17.49
N ILE A 53 -2.04 -6.51 16.69
CA ILE A 53 -1.29 -5.34 16.20
C ILE A 53 -2.14 -4.49 15.25
N LEU A 54 -3.01 -5.14 14.46
CA LEU A 54 -3.94 -4.46 13.55
C LEU A 54 -5.01 -3.67 14.30
N LEU A 55 -5.26 -4.01 15.57
CA LEU A 55 -6.31 -3.43 16.40
C LEU A 55 -5.76 -2.44 17.44
N GLU A 56 -4.44 -2.21 17.45
CA GLU A 56 -3.80 -1.26 18.34
C GLU A 56 -4.19 0.18 17.97
N LYS A 57 -4.98 0.81 18.85
CA LYS A 57 -5.40 2.20 18.74
C LYS A 57 -4.26 3.15 19.13
N PRO A 58 -4.21 4.36 18.57
CA PRO A 58 -3.26 5.37 19.02
C PRO A 58 -3.55 5.73 20.48
N SER A 59 -2.50 5.94 21.27
CA SER A 59 -2.62 6.21 22.72
C SER A 59 -3.40 7.48 23.06
N ARG A 60 -3.47 8.43 22.11
CA ARG A 60 -4.29 9.65 22.19
C ARG A 60 -4.78 10.04 20.79
N PRO A 61 -5.97 10.66 20.65
CA PRO A 61 -6.39 11.22 19.38
C PRO A 61 -5.42 12.32 18.96
N LYS A 62 -4.91 12.22 17.72
CA LYS A 62 -3.95 13.19 17.15
C LYS A 62 -4.62 13.93 16.01
N PHE A 63 -5.56 14.80 16.34
CA PHE A 63 -6.35 15.55 15.34
C PHE A 63 -5.48 16.33 14.34
N TRP A 64 -4.32 16.83 14.76
CA TRP A 64 -3.37 17.48 13.85
C TRP A 64 -2.82 16.54 12.76
N LEU A 65 -2.68 15.22 13.04
CA LEU A 65 -2.30 14.23 12.02
C LEU A 65 -3.41 14.05 10.99
N ILE A 66 -4.68 14.15 11.41
CA ILE A 66 -5.83 14.10 10.50
C ILE A 66 -5.86 15.36 9.63
N GLY A 67 -5.66 16.54 10.22
CA GLY A 67 -5.54 17.80 9.46
C GLY A 67 -4.39 17.76 8.44
N LEU A 68 -3.22 17.27 8.85
CA LEU A 68 -2.09 17.06 7.94
C LEU A 68 -2.42 16.06 6.83
N TYR A 69 -3.08 14.95 7.16
CA TYR A 69 -3.53 13.96 6.18
C TYR A 69 -4.46 14.58 5.13
N VAL A 70 -5.45 15.37 5.53
CA VAL A 70 -6.38 16.02 4.59
C VAL A 70 -5.62 16.97 3.66
N VAL A 71 -4.70 17.77 4.18
CA VAL A 71 -3.88 18.68 3.34
C VAL A 71 -3.04 17.90 2.34
N VAL A 72 -2.38 16.82 2.77
CA VAL A 72 -1.55 16.00 1.90
C VAL A 72 -2.39 15.23 0.87
N LEU A 73 -3.59 14.77 1.24
CA LEU A 73 -4.52 14.11 0.33
C LEU A 73 -5.04 15.07 -0.75
N VAL A 74 -5.43 16.29 -0.38
CA VAL A 74 -5.85 17.32 -1.36
C VAL A 74 -4.71 17.65 -2.31
N PHE A 75 -3.49 17.82 -1.79
CA PHE A 75 -2.31 18.04 -2.63
C PHE A 75 -2.03 16.84 -3.55
N TYR A 76 -2.17 15.61 -3.04
CA TYR A 76 -2.02 14.39 -3.82
C TYR A 76 -2.98 14.38 -5.01
N ILE A 77 -4.28 14.56 -4.76
CA ILE A 77 -5.33 14.57 -5.79
C ILE A 77 -5.05 15.67 -6.84
N TRP A 78 -4.72 16.88 -6.39
CA TRP A 78 -4.36 17.98 -7.28
C TRP A 78 -3.12 17.65 -8.13
N SER A 79 -2.10 17.06 -7.53
CA SER A 79 -0.87 16.69 -8.24
C SER A 79 -1.10 15.59 -9.27
N ASP A 80 -1.97 14.64 -8.95
CA ASP A 80 -2.37 13.54 -9.82
C ASP A 80 -3.03 14.06 -11.09
N GLU A 81 -4.06 14.90 -10.93
CA GLU A 81 -4.76 15.56 -12.05
C GLU A 81 -3.76 16.29 -12.96
N LYS A 82 -2.82 17.05 -12.37
CA LYS A 82 -1.83 17.82 -13.15
C LYS A 82 -0.79 16.97 -13.86
N LEU A 83 -0.37 15.86 -13.26
CA LEU A 83 0.61 14.95 -13.88
C LEU A 83 -0.03 14.18 -15.03
N TYR A 84 -1.24 13.64 -14.83
CA TYR A 84 -1.95 12.89 -15.87
C TYR A 84 -2.57 13.78 -16.96
N SER A 85 -2.74 15.08 -16.73
CA SER A 85 -3.11 16.04 -17.79
C SER A 85 -1.91 16.57 -18.58
N ASN A 86 -0.67 16.23 -18.21
CA ASN A 86 0.54 16.77 -18.83
C ASN A 86 1.11 15.78 -19.84
N GLU A 87 1.07 16.14 -21.13
CA GLU A 87 1.55 15.29 -22.23
C GLU A 87 3.01 14.87 -22.08
N THR A 88 3.88 15.77 -21.61
CA THR A 88 5.30 15.46 -21.38
C THR A 88 5.49 14.45 -20.25
N ALA A 89 4.70 14.56 -19.18
CA ALA A 89 4.74 13.60 -18.07
C ALA A 89 4.24 12.22 -18.53
N LEU A 90 3.15 12.18 -19.30
CA LEU A 90 2.65 10.94 -19.90
C LEU A 90 3.64 10.30 -20.88
N ALA A 91 4.29 11.12 -21.71
CA ALA A 91 5.30 10.65 -22.66
C ALA A 91 6.51 10.06 -21.92
N PHE A 92 6.94 10.70 -20.83
CA PHE A 92 7.97 10.17 -19.96
C PHE A 92 7.55 8.84 -19.33
N ASP A 93 6.33 8.75 -18.80
CA ASP A 93 5.81 7.54 -18.18
C ASP A 93 5.82 6.33 -19.13
N GLN A 94 5.37 6.55 -20.36
CA GLN A 94 5.29 5.53 -21.42
C GLN A 94 6.65 5.17 -22.03
N ALA A 95 7.68 6.02 -21.89
CA ALA A 95 9.00 5.77 -22.46
C ALA A 95 9.76 4.62 -21.78
N PHE A 96 9.47 4.35 -20.50
CA PHE A 96 10.20 3.35 -19.72
C PHE A 96 9.43 2.03 -19.57
N PHE A 97 8.10 2.08 -19.46
CA PHE A 97 7.29 0.89 -19.18
C PHE A 97 5.95 0.93 -19.92
N LYS A 98 5.54 -0.22 -20.44
CA LYS A 98 4.14 -0.42 -20.81
C LYS A 98 3.33 -0.50 -19.52
N THR A 99 2.53 0.51 -19.27
CA THR A 99 1.70 0.58 -18.07
C THR A 99 0.62 -0.50 -18.08
N SER A 100 0.38 -1.08 -16.92
CA SER A 100 -0.65 -2.05 -16.61
C SER A 100 -1.43 -1.52 -15.42
N THR A 101 -2.73 -1.34 -15.60
CA THR A 101 -3.63 -0.88 -14.56
C THR A 101 -4.78 -1.86 -14.39
N TYR A 102 -5.52 -1.72 -13.29
CA TYR A 102 -6.75 -2.44 -13.12
C TYR A 102 -7.79 -1.94 -14.14
N PRO A 103 -8.52 -2.85 -14.82
CA PRO A 103 -9.56 -2.44 -15.76
C PRO A 103 -10.78 -1.90 -15.01
N ALA A 104 -11.60 -1.08 -15.68
CA ALA A 104 -12.84 -0.59 -15.11
C ALA A 104 -13.78 -1.74 -14.70
N ILE A 105 -14.37 -1.65 -13.52
CA ILE A 105 -15.38 -2.60 -13.04
C ILE A 105 -16.76 -2.13 -13.48
N HIS A 106 -17.45 -2.93 -14.29
CA HIS A 106 -18.83 -2.67 -14.69
C HIS A 106 -19.87 -3.47 -13.89
N ASP A 107 -19.43 -4.55 -13.22
CA ASP A 107 -20.30 -5.34 -12.36
C ASP A 107 -20.49 -4.64 -11.00
N PRO A 108 -21.73 -4.28 -10.62
CA PRO A 108 -21.97 -3.51 -9.41
C PRO A 108 -21.58 -4.28 -8.14
N VAL A 109 -21.73 -5.61 -8.11
CA VAL A 109 -21.39 -6.41 -6.93
C VAL A 109 -19.87 -6.41 -6.70
N LEU A 110 -19.10 -6.65 -7.76
CA LEU A 110 -17.64 -6.58 -7.71
C LEU A 110 -17.17 -5.17 -7.36
N PHE A 111 -17.81 -4.13 -7.90
CA PHE A 111 -17.46 -2.75 -7.56
C PHE A 111 -17.67 -2.46 -6.07
N TRP A 112 -18.84 -2.82 -5.53
CA TRP A 112 -19.12 -2.66 -4.10
C TRP A 112 -18.15 -3.45 -3.23
N PHE A 113 -17.82 -4.68 -3.63
CA PHE A 113 -16.84 -5.50 -2.94
C PHE A 113 -15.45 -4.84 -2.96
N ASP A 114 -14.99 -4.38 -4.12
CA ASP A 114 -13.69 -3.71 -4.29
C ASP A 114 -13.61 -2.49 -3.39
N MET A 115 -14.56 -1.57 -3.52
CA MET A 115 -14.60 -0.31 -2.80
C MET A 115 -14.70 -0.46 -1.27
N THR A 116 -15.08 -1.64 -0.77
CA THR A 116 -15.22 -1.89 0.67
C THR A 116 -14.18 -2.90 1.16
N ILE A 117 -14.49 -4.18 1.05
CA ILE A 117 -13.69 -5.29 1.56
C ILE A 117 -12.36 -5.37 0.81
N GLY A 118 -12.38 -5.21 -0.52
CA GLY A 118 -11.19 -5.22 -1.38
C GLY A 118 -10.14 -4.21 -0.91
N LEU A 119 -10.47 -2.92 -0.93
CA LEU A 119 -9.58 -1.84 -0.50
C LEU A 119 -9.17 -1.95 0.97
N MET A 120 -10.01 -2.50 1.85
CA MET A 120 -9.62 -2.75 3.24
C MET A 120 -8.56 -3.86 3.33
N MET A 121 -8.72 -4.96 2.58
CA MET A 121 -7.69 -5.99 2.47
C MET A 121 -6.39 -5.41 1.92
N VAL A 122 -6.49 -4.49 0.94
CA VAL A 122 -5.34 -3.77 0.38
C VAL A 122 -4.57 -3.05 1.49
N ALA A 123 -5.25 -2.16 2.20
CA ALA A 123 -4.65 -1.33 3.25
C ALA A 123 -4.07 -2.19 4.38
N ILE A 124 -4.79 -3.22 4.85
CA ILE A 124 -4.29 -4.09 5.92
C ILE A 124 -2.99 -4.78 5.50
N THR A 125 -2.99 -5.43 4.33
CA THR A 125 -1.85 -6.25 3.90
C THR A 125 -0.62 -5.39 3.60
N GLU A 126 -0.80 -4.23 2.97
CA GLU A 126 0.31 -3.33 2.65
C GLU A 126 0.87 -2.65 3.89
N GLU A 127 0.03 -2.07 4.73
CA GLU A 127 0.52 -1.39 5.94
C GLU A 127 1.18 -2.37 6.90
N TYR A 128 0.62 -3.56 7.07
CA TYR A 128 1.24 -4.58 7.92
C TYR A 128 2.64 -4.97 7.45
N ILE A 129 2.83 -5.19 6.15
CA ILE A 129 4.14 -5.58 5.62
C ILE A 129 5.13 -4.42 5.63
N TYR A 130 4.77 -3.26 5.11
CA TYR A 130 5.71 -2.17 4.90
C TYR A 130 5.92 -1.30 6.16
N ARG A 131 4.88 -1.04 6.97
CA ARG A 131 4.99 -0.14 8.13
C ARG A 131 5.32 -0.90 9.41
N TYR A 132 4.83 -2.13 9.55
CA TYR A 132 5.11 -2.95 10.71
C TYR A 132 6.27 -3.94 10.47
N LYS A 133 6.10 -4.98 9.65
CA LYS A 133 7.07 -6.09 9.56
C LYS A 133 8.44 -5.70 9.03
N LEU A 134 8.49 -5.08 7.85
CA LEU A 134 9.74 -4.64 7.24
C LEU A 134 10.46 -3.67 8.17
N ASN A 135 9.71 -2.77 8.79
CA ASN A 135 10.23 -1.84 9.77
C ASN A 135 10.86 -2.53 10.99
N GLU A 136 10.22 -3.56 11.57
CA GLU A 136 10.80 -4.34 12.68
C GLU A 136 12.08 -5.08 12.26
N VAL A 137 12.10 -5.65 11.05
CA VAL A 137 13.32 -6.27 10.49
C VAL A 137 14.44 -5.23 10.38
N LEU A 138 14.17 -4.06 9.82
CA LEU A 138 15.17 -3.00 9.66
C LEU A 138 15.66 -2.44 11.00
N LYS A 139 14.79 -2.34 12.01
CA LYS A 139 15.19 -2.02 13.39
C LYS A 139 16.13 -3.08 13.96
N GLY A 140 15.82 -4.37 13.79
CA GLY A 140 16.67 -5.49 14.21
C GLY A 140 18.02 -5.52 13.49
N LEU A 141 18.11 -4.96 12.29
CA LEU A 141 19.36 -4.74 11.55
C LEU A 141 20.04 -3.40 11.90
N HIS A 142 19.63 -2.76 13.00
CA HIS A 142 20.16 -1.48 13.49
C HIS A 142 20.16 -0.35 12.44
N LYS A 143 19.23 -0.37 11.48
CA LYS A 143 19.09 0.72 10.50
C LYS A 143 18.52 1.96 11.18
N GLY A 144 19.18 3.11 10.93
CA GLY A 144 18.73 4.41 11.40
C GLY A 144 17.34 4.77 10.87
N LEU A 145 16.68 5.74 11.52
CA LEU A 145 15.32 6.13 11.18
C LEU A 145 15.18 6.54 9.71
N ALA A 146 16.08 7.39 9.19
CA ALA A 146 16.05 7.83 7.79
C ALA A 146 16.14 6.67 6.80
N ALA A 147 17.02 5.69 7.04
CA ALA A 147 17.13 4.50 6.20
C ALA A 147 15.84 3.68 6.21
N ARG A 148 15.16 3.57 7.36
CA ARG A 148 13.87 2.89 7.46
C ARG A 148 12.78 3.58 6.63
N TYR A 149 12.72 4.92 6.64
CA TYR A 149 11.81 5.67 5.77
C TYR A 149 12.07 5.37 4.30
N LEU A 150 13.33 5.52 3.86
CA LEU A 150 13.68 5.35 2.46
C LEU A 150 13.43 3.92 1.97
N ILE A 151 13.89 2.91 2.71
CA ILE A 151 13.77 1.51 2.29
C ILE A 151 12.29 1.09 2.23
N THR A 152 11.49 1.44 3.24
CA THR A 152 10.06 1.08 3.24
C THR A 152 9.30 1.77 2.11
N ALA A 153 9.56 3.05 1.86
CA ALA A 153 8.93 3.80 0.78
C ALA A 153 9.35 3.32 -0.62
N ILE A 154 10.64 3.01 -0.84
CA ILE A 154 11.13 2.45 -2.11
C ILE A 154 10.49 1.09 -2.38
N LEU A 155 10.50 0.19 -1.39
CA LEU A 155 9.92 -1.14 -1.59
C LEU A 155 8.40 -1.09 -1.79
N PHE A 156 7.72 -0.17 -1.10
CA PHE A 156 6.29 0.09 -1.28
C PHE A 156 5.96 0.73 -2.64
N SER A 157 6.80 1.62 -3.17
CA SER A 157 6.55 2.17 -4.51
C SER A 157 6.86 1.16 -5.62
N LEU A 158 7.84 0.29 -5.40
CA LEU A 158 8.20 -0.72 -6.40
C LEU A 158 7.06 -1.68 -6.71
N ILE A 159 6.17 -2.05 -5.78
CA ILE A 159 5.03 -2.92 -6.13
C ILE A 159 4.05 -2.25 -7.11
N HIS A 160 4.08 -0.92 -7.21
CA HIS A 160 3.28 -0.11 -8.12
C HIS A 160 3.98 0.15 -9.46
N LEU A 161 5.22 -0.34 -9.64
CA LEU A 161 5.99 -0.16 -10.88
C LEU A 161 5.20 -0.50 -12.17
N PRO A 162 4.38 -1.57 -12.25
CA PRO A 162 3.59 -1.85 -13.44
C PRO A 162 2.65 -0.71 -13.85
N GLN A 163 2.27 0.18 -12.94
CA GLN A 163 1.35 1.30 -13.22
C GLN A 163 2.06 2.53 -13.80
N GLY A 164 3.40 2.53 -13.88
CA GLY A 164 4.18 3.64 -14.44
C GLY A 164 5.08 4.35 -13.41
N MET A 165 5.97 5.19 -13.93
CA MET A 165 6.84 6.10 -13.19
C MET A 165 6.09 7.17 -12.41
N ILE A 166 4.98 7.69 -12.94
CA ILE A 166 4.14 8.66 -12.23
C ILE A 166 3.61 8.02 -10.94
N SER A 167 2.96 6.86 -11.06
CA SER A 167 2.46 6.09 -9.90
C SER A 167 3.59 5.72 -8.95
N LEU A 168 4.76 5.29 -9.45
CA LEU A 168 5.92 4.98 -8.61
C LEU A 168 6.41 6.18 -7.80
N GLY A 169 6.45 7.38 -8.39
CA GLY A 169 6.82 8.61 -7.68
C GLY A 169 5.79 9.00 -6.62
N GLN A 170 4.51 8.97 -6.96
CA GLN A 170 3.41 9.29 -6.05
C GLN A 170 3.34 8.31 -4.88
N THR A 171 3.41 7.01 -5.14
CA THR A 171 3.38 5.96 -4.13
C THR A 171 4.64 5.96 -3.26
N PHE A 172 5.79 6.43 -3.76
CA PHE A 172 6.98 6.68 -2.94
C PHE A 172 6.75 7.81 -1.92
N LEU A 173 6.23 8.95 -2.36
CA LEU A 173 5.92 10.09 -1.47
C LEU A 173 4.84 9.72 -0.45
N TRP A 174 3.79 9.04 -0.90
CA TRP A 174 2.76 8.49 -0.03
C TRP A 174 3.34 7.46 0.94
N GLY A 175 4.28 6.65 0.45
CA GLY A 175 5.16 5.73 1.16
C GLY A 175 5.75 6.33 2.43
N LEU A 176 6.50 7.41 2.22
CA LEU A 176 7.15 8.21 3.26
C LEU A 176 6.13 8.81 4.24
N PHE A 177 5.04 9.37 3.71
CA PHE A 177 4.02 10.03 4.51
C PHE A 177 3.29 9.07 5.45
N LEU A 178 2.81 7.93 4.94
CA LEU A 178 2.17 6.91 5.78
C LEU A 178 3.12 6.37 6.85
N PHE A 179 4.41 6.22 6.53
CA PHE A 179 5.38 5.82 7.55
C PHE A 179 5.62 6.92 8.60
N TYR A 180 5.57 8.20 8.22
CA TYR A 180 5.54 9.31 9.16
C TYR A 180 4.33 9.24 10.10
N LEU A 181 3.14 9.05 9.54
CA LEU A 181 1.92 8.89 10.32
C LEU A 181 2.02 7.69 11.26
N TYR A 182 2.60 6.58 10.82
CA TYR A 182 2.83 5.40 11.65
C TYR A 182 3.78 5.70 12.83
N GLN A 183 4.94 6.32 12.57
CA GLN A 183 5.90 6.66 13.63
C GLN A 183 5.32 7.65 14.65
N LYS A 184 4.51 8.61 14.17
CA LYS A 184 3.89 9.61 15.04
C LYS A 184 2.71 9.04 15.80
N SER A 185 1.81 8.30 15.17
CA SER A 185 0.61 7.74 15.81
C SER A 185 0.92 6.55 16.71
N ARG A 186 1.96 5.77 16.39
CA ARG A 186 2.26 4.45 16.97
C ARG A 186 1.06 3.51 16.88
N SER A 187 0.28 3.61 15.81
CA SER A 187 -0.89 2.78 15.57
C SER A 187 -0.92 2.37 14.11
N LEU A 188 -0.87 1.06 13.88
CA LEU A 188 -1.02 0.51 12.54
C LEU A 188 -2.46 0.69 12.06
N GLN A 189 -3.45 0.50 12.94
CA GLN A 189 -4.86 0.71 12.64
C GLN A 189 -5.15 2.11 12.08
N PHE A 190 -4.55 3.13 12.69
CA PHE A 190 -4.71 4.51 12.24
C PHE A 190 -4.27 4.68 10.78
N VAL A 191 -3.12 4.13 10.42
CA VAL A 191 -2.58 4.25 9.06
C VAL A 191 -3.35 3.38 8.06
N ILE A 192 -3.80 2.19 8.46
CA ILE A 192 -4.69 1.33 7.65
C ILE A 192 -5.96 2.09 7.27
N ILE A 193 -6.62 2.75 8.24
CA ILE A 193 -7.84 3.51 7.99
C ILE A 193 -7.57 4.66 7.01
N LEU A 194 -6.50 5.42 7.22
CA LEU A 194 -6.17 6.55 6.34
C LEU A 194 -5.78 6.10 4.93
N HIS A 195 -5.06 4.98 4.80
CA HIS A 195 -4.76 4.40 3.49
C HIS A 195 -6.04 3.92 2.80
N PHE A 196 -6.92 3.18 3.50
CA PHE A 196 -8.22 2.78 2.98
C PHE A 196 -9.04 3.99 2.50
N LEU A 197 -9.13 5.04 3.31
CA LEU A 197 -9.87 6.25 2.96
C LEU A 197 -9.29 6.96 1.72
N THR A 198 -7.96 7.01 1.60
CA THR A 198 -7.32 7.55 0.39
C THR A 198 -7.71 6.76 -0.84
N ASN A 199 -7.61 5.43 -0.78
CA ASN A 199 -7.98 4.58 -1.92
C ASN A 199 -9.47 4.72 -2.24
N PHE A 200 -10.32 4.79 -1.21
CA PHE A 200 -11.76 4.98 -1.39
C PHE A 200 -12.09 6.30 -2.11
N VAL A 201 -11.43 7.40 -1.72
CA VAL A 201 -11.62 8.70 -2.36
C VAL A 201 -11.07 8.68 -3.78
N VAL A 202 -9.86 8.18 -3.99
CA VAL A 202 -9.18 8.19 -5.29
C VAL A 202 -9.86 7.29 -6.31
N PHE A 203 -10.33 6.11 -5.93
CA PHE A 203 -10.95 5.16 -6.87
C PHE A 203 -12.47 5.25 -6.93
N GLY A 204 -13.11 5.83 -5.91
CA GLY A 204 -14.57 5.87 -5.80
C GLY A 204 -15.19 7.20 -6.21
N LEU A 205 -14.44 8.30 -6.16
CA LEU A 205 -14.97 9.66 -6.40
C LEU A 205 -14.33 10.39 -7.58
N LEU A 206 -13.20 9.90 -8.09
CA LEU A 206 -12.42 10.48 -9.20
C LEU A 206 -12.35 9.47 -10.34
#